data_AF-A0A3B8ZUX9-F1
#
_entry.id   AF-A0A3B8ZUX9-F1
#
_cell.length_a   1.000
_cell.length_b   1.000
_cell.length_c   1.000
_cell.angle_alpha   90.00
_cell.angle_beta   90.00
_cell.angle_gamma   90.00
#
_symmetry.space_group_name_H-M   'P 1'
#
loop_
_entity.id
_entity.type
_entity.pdbx_description
1 polymer ?
#
loop_
_entity_poly.entity_id
_entity_poly.type
_entity_poly.pdbx_seq_one_letter_code
_entity_poly.pdbx_strand_id
1 'polypeptide(L)'
;MILGSVASEAKAASVLYRKFVEDRLGAEYESPLLGAVAGTILGGRGFVDQIKLAHVQDRDLVQDLPAVRKLTARPLVEKIMAVAAEELRGKDQEARRIGLHLCHVLSGLSLRQLGEVFGVGPTALCEASRRTKRRIATNPELRETVARIRERVKA
;
A
#
# COMPACT_ATOMS: atom_id res chain seq x y z
N MET A 1 -3.07 -13.04 -27.04
CA MET A 1 -3.82 -12.38 -28.15
C MET A 1 -5.32 -12.52 -27.88
N ILE A 2 -6.10 -11.46 -28.02
CA ILE A 2 -7.53 -11.41 -27.65
C ILE A 2 -8.42 -12.29 -28.54
N LEU A 3 -8.05 -12.53 -29.80
CA LEU A 3 -8.84 -13.38 -30.71
C LEU A 3 -8.87 -14.86 -30.29
N GLY A 4 -7.76 -15.35 -29.72
CA GLY A 4 -7.65 -16.74 -29.27
C GLY A 4 -8.51 -17.08 -28.05
N SER A 5 -9.01 -16.08 -27.31
CA SER A 5 -9.97 -16.30 -26.21
C SER A 5 -11.42 -16.36 -26.68
N VAL A 6 -11.69 -16.02 -27.95
CA VAL A 6 -13.04 -16.01 -28.52
C VAL A 6 -13.32 -17.29 -29.33
N ALA A 7 -12.36 -17.74 -30.13
CA ALA A 7 -12.42 -19.03 -30.82
C ALA A 7 -11.02 -19.53 -31.21
N SER A 8 -10.88 -20.86 -31.34
CA SER A 8 -9.62 -21.52 -31.72
C SER A 8 -9.27 -21.32 -33.20
N GLU A 9 -10.27 -21.10 -34.06
CA GLU A 9 -10.08 -20.86 -35.49
C GLU A 9 -10.04 -19.35 -35.78
N ALA A 10 -8.96 -18.88 -36.43
CA ALA A 10 -8.70 -17.45 -36.66
C ALA A 10 -9.82 -16.72 -37.42
N LYS A 11 -10.44 -17.37 -38.41
CA LYS A 11 -11.51 -16.78 -39.22
C LYS A 11 -12.80 -16.63 -38.41
N ALA A 12 -13.16 -17.66 -37.65
CA ALA A 12 -14.31 -17.62 -36.75
C ALA A 12 -14.11 -16.58 -35.61
N ALA A 13 -12.91 -16.53 -35.03
CA ALA A 13 -12.56 -15.57 -33.98
C ALA A 13 -12.72 -14.11 -34.44
N SER A 14 -12.30 -13.80 -35.66
CA SER A 14 -12.42 -12.46 -36.25
C SER A 14 -13.89 -12.05 -36.43
N VAL A 15 -14.73 -12.95 -36.96
CA VAL A 15 -16.16 -12.69 -37.16
C VAL A 15 -16.89 -12.49 -35.82
N LEU A 16 -16.61 -13.35 -34.83
CA LEU A 16 -17.24 -13.28 -33.52
C LEU A 16 -16.81 -12.04 -32.72
N TYR A 17 -15.52 -11.70 -32.78
CA TYR A 17 -15.02 -10.49 -32.13
C TYR A 17 -15.58 -9.22 -32.77
N ARG A 18 -15.66 -9.18 -34.11
CA ARG A 18 -16.29 -8.06 -34.83
C ARG A 18 -17.74 -7.89 -34.40
N LYS A 19 -18.51 -8.98 -34.37
CA LYS A 19 -19.90 -8.96 -33.90
C LYS A 19 -20.01 -8.46 -32.47
N PHE A 20 -19.17 -8.94 -31.56
CA PHE A 20 -19.12 -8.48 -30.17
C PHE A 20 -18.87 -6.96 -30.04
N VAL A 21 -17.99 -6.39 -30.88
CA VAL A 21 -17.72 -4.95 -30.89
C VAL A 21 -18.89 -4.19 -31.50
N GLU A 22 -19.39 -4.61 -32.66
CA GLU A 22 -20.49 -3.96 -33.38
C GLU A 22 -21.78 -3.95 -32.55
N ASP A 23 -22.11 -5.06 -31.86
CA ASP A 23 -23.28 -5.17 -30.98
C ASP A 23 -23.21 -4.23 -29.76
N ARG A 24 -22.03 -3.66 -29.45
CA ARG A 24 -21.83 -2.71 -28.34
C ARG A 24 -21.49 -1.30 -28.78
N LEU A 25 -21.41 -1.03 -30.09
CA LEU A 25 -21.25 0.32 -30.61
C LEU A 25 -22.54 1.12 -30.37
N GLY A 26 -22.42 2.25 -29.65
CA GLY A 26 -23.55 3.13 -29.37
C GLY A 26 -24.41 2.72 -28.15
N ALA A 27 -24.09 1.61 -27.49
CA ALA A 27 -24.68 1.27 -26.20
C ALA A 27 -23.87 1.92 -25.05
N GLU A 28 -24.56 2.57 -24.10
CA GLU A 28 -23.93 2.91 -22.83
C GLU A 28 -23.72 1.62 -22.03
N TYR A 29 -22.47 1.30 -21.72
CA TYR A 29 -22.13 0.20 -20.83
C TYR A 29 -21.27 0.70 -19.68
N GLU A 30 -21.45 0.11 -18.50
CA GLU A 30 -20.60 0.40 -17.38
C GLU A 30 -19.15 0.01 -17.68
N SER A 31 -18.24 0.96 -17.48
CA SER A 31 -16.83 0.71 -17.67
C SER A 31 -16.38 -0.44 -16.76
N PRO A 32 -15.77 -1.51 -17.31
CA PRO A 32 -15.21 -2.59 -16.49
C PRO A 32 -14.21 -2.09 -15.44
N LEU A 33 -13.60 -0.93 -15.67
CA LEU A 33 -12.68 -0.28 -14.73
C LEU A 33 -13.35 0.18 -13.43
N LEU A 34 -14.69 0.29 -13.39
CA LEU A 34 -15.42 0.55 -12.14
C LEU A 34 -15.21 -0.57 -11.12
N GLY A 35 -15.01 -1.81 -11.57
CA GLY A 35 -14.70 -2.96 -10.72
C GLY A 35 -13.21 -3.10 -10.35
N ALA A 36 -12.36 -2.17 -10.79
CA ALA A 36 -10.92 -2.28 -10.56
C ALA A 36 -10.53 -1.90 -9.13
N VAL A 37 -9.89 -2.83 -8.43
CA VAL A 37 -9.32 -2.58 -7.10
C VAL A 37 -8.12 -1.65 -7.24
N ALA A 38 -8.14 -0.58 -6.44
CA ALA A 38 -7.15 0.50 -6.46
C ALA A 38 -6.95 1.18 -7.83
N GLY A 39 -7.89 1.00 -8.77
CA GLY A 39 -7.79 1.54 -10.14
C GLY A 39 -6.70 0.86 -10.98
N THR A 40 -6.21 -0.31 -10.55
CA THR A 40 -5.06 -0.98 -11.21
C THR A 40 -5.32 -2.47 -11.46
N ILE A 41 -6.05 -3.15 -10.58
CA ILE A 41 -6.28 -4.60 -10.70
C ILE A 41 -7.75 -4.85 -10.98
N LEU A 42 -8.06 -5.44 -12.13
CA LEU A 42 -9.39 -5.89 -12.48
C LEU A 42 -9.47 -7.41 -12.37
N GLY A 43 -10.36 -7.93 -11.52
CA GLY A 43 -10.55 -9.36 -11.33
C GLY A 43 -11.35 -9.71 -10.08
N GLY A 44 -11.69 -11.00 -9.92
CA GLY A 44 -12.39 -11.49 -8.73
C GLY A 44 -11.51 -11.42 -7.46
N ARG A 45 -12.14 -11.49 -6.28
CA ARG A 45 -11.44 -11.36 -4.98
C ARG A 45 -10.22 -12.26 -4.85
N GLY A 46 -10.34 -13.55 -5.20
CA GLY A 46 -9.21 -14.50 -5.14
C GLY A 46 -8.04 -14.14 -6.05
N PHE A 47 -8.30 -13.60 -7.24
CA PHE A 47 -7.26 -13.14 -8.16
C PHE A 47 -6.58 -11.87 -7.63
N VAL A 48 -7.37 -10.93 -7.10
CA VAL A 48 -6.84 -9.72 -6.46
C VAL A 48 -5.92 -10.08 -5.29
N ASP A 49 -6.33 -11.02 -4.45
CA ASP A 49 -5.53 -11.44 -3.29
C ASP A 49 -4.26 -12.18 -3.71
N GLN A 50 -4.33 -13.01 -4.76
CA GLN A 50 -3.17 -13.66 -5.36
C GLN A 50 -2.15 -12.63 -5.88
N ILE A 51 -2.59 -11.61 -6.61
CA ILE A 51 -1.70 -10.56 -7.13
C ILE A 51 -1.12 -9.71 -5.99
N LYS A 52 -1.92 -9.39 -4.97
CA LYS A 52 -1.45 -8.69 -3.78
C LYS A 52 -0.34 -9.47 -3.06
N LEU A 53 -0.54 -10.79 -2.90
CA LEU A 53 0.41 -11.68 -2.24
C LEU A 53 1.70 -11.85 -3.06
N ALA A 54 1.57 -12.05 -4.37
CA ALA A 54 2.69 -12.35 -5.25
C ALA A 54 3.56 -11.13 -5.60
N HIS A 55 2.98 -9.92 -5.66
CA HIS A 55 3.65 -8.76 -6.26
C HIS A 55 3.61 -7.47 -5.44
N VAL A 56 2.79 -7.39 -4.38
CA VAL A 56 2.58 -6.14 -3.62
C VAL A 56 3.15 -6.20 -2.20
N GLN A 57 3.57 -7.38 -1.72
CA GLN A 57 4.14 -7.51 -0.37
C GLN A 57 5.53 -6.88 -0.22
N ASP A 58 6.24 -6.64 -1.31
CA ASP A 58 7.58 -6.05 -1.28
C ASP A 58 7.51 -4.52 -1.10
N ARG A 59 7.64 -4.07 0.15
CA ARG A 59 7.26 -2.73 0.60
C ARG A 59 8.17 -1.61 0.11
N ASP A 60 9.38 -1.93 -0.33
CA ASP A 60 10.33 -0.91 -0.80
C ASP A 60 9.85 -0.25 -2.11
N LEU A 61 9.01 -0.93 -2.91
CA LEU A 61 8.36 -0.37 -4.10
C LEU A 61 7.05 0.38 -3.80
N VAL A 62 6.44 0.15 -2.63
CA VAL A 62 5.11 0.68 -2.26
C VAL A 62 5.19 2.15 -1.82
N GLN A 63 6.38 2.62 -1.43
CA GLN A 63 6.57 3.96 -0.88
C GLN A 63 6.22 5.08 -1.88
N ASP A 64 6.46 4.84 -3.17
CA ASP A 64 6.32 5.86 -4.22
C ASP A 64 5.04 5.74 -5.09
N LEU A 65 4.17 4.75 -4.85
CA LEU A 65 2.98 4.49 -5.67
C LEU A 65 1.66 4.57 -4.86
N PRO A 66 0.87 5.66 -5.00
CA PRO A 66 -0.41 5.86 -4.30
C PRO A 66 -1.48 4.78 -4.56
N ALA A 67 -1.46 4.14 -5.73
CA ALA A 67 -2.42 3.07 -6.06
C ALA A 67 -2.06 1.75 -5.35
N VAL A 68 -0.78 1.38 -5.35
CA VAL A 68 -0.25 0.17 -4.68
C VAL A 68 -0.45 0.25 -3.17
N ARG A 69 -0.37 1.46 -2.61
CA ARG A 69 -0.70 1.78 -1.22
C ARG A 69 -2.08 1.27 -0.77
N LYS A 70 -3.10 1.22 -1.64
CA LYS A 70 -4.46 0.73 -1.31
C LYS A 70 -4.56 -0.80 -1.32
N LEU A 71 -3.53 -1.49 -1.80
CA LEU A 71 -3.52 -2.93 -2.02
C LEU A 71 -2.79 -3.69 -0.90
N THR A 72 -2.00 -3.02 -0.07
CA THR A 72 -1.18 -3.63 0.99
C THR A 72 -1.97 -3.78 2.30
N ALA A 73 -1.81 -4.91 3.00
CA ALA A 73 -2.25 -5.05 4.38
C ALA A 73 -1.40 -4.13 5.28
N ARG A 74 -2.03 -3.13 5.89
CA ARG A 74 -1.33 -2.11 6.68
C ARG A 74 -1.47 -2.37 8.17
N PRO A 75 -0.38 -2.32 8.93
CA PRO A 75 -0.44 -2.45 10.39
C PRO A 75 -1.19 -1.27 11.01
N LEU A 76 -2.01 -1.56 12.02
CA LEU A 76 -2.70 -0.57 12.83
C LEU A 76 -1.68 0.32 13.57
N VAL A 77 -2.00 1.60 13.72
CA VAL A 77 -1.17 2.57 14.45
C VAL A 77 -0.87 2.09 15.87
N GLU A 78 -1.88 1.55 16.55
CA GLU A 78 -1.75 0.98 17.90
C GLU A 78 -0.71 -0.14 17.96
N LYS A 79 -0.71 -1.06 16.98
CA LYS A 79 0.28 -2.15 16.90
C LYS A 79 1.69 -1.59 16.71
N ILE A 80 1.87 -0.60 15.83
CA ILE A 80 3.17 0.03 15.61
C ILE A 80 3.67 0.70 16.89
N MET A 81 2.80 1.42 17.60
CA MET A 81 3.14 2.13 18.83
C MET A 81 3.47 1.17 19.98
N ALA A 82 2.70 0.09 20.13
CA ALA A 82 2.95 -0.95 21.12
C ALA A 82 4.31 -1.62 20.93
N VAL A 83 4.61 -2.07 19.70
CA VAL A 83 5.91 -2.70 19.38
C VAL A 83 7.07 -1.71 19.58
N ALA A 84 6.89 -0.44 19.19
CA ALA A 84 7.92 0.58 19.40
C ALA A 84 8.17 0.84 20.91
N ALA A 85 7.13 0.88 21.74
CA ALA A 85 7.26 1.02 23.19
C ALA A 85 7.96 -0.18 23.83
N GLU A 86 7.68 -1.39 23.35
CA GLU A 86 8.31 -2.62 23.85
C GLU A 86 9.79 -2.76 23.45
N GLU A 87 10.19 -2.30 22.26
CA GLU A 87 11.59 -2.35 21.83
C GLU A 87 12.45 -1.25 22.47
N LEU A 88 11.84 -0.11 22.81
CA LEU A 88 12.53 1.07 23.34
C LEU A 88 12.25 1.30 24.83
N ARG A 89 11.91 0.24 25.59
CA ARG A 89 11.58 0.29 27.02
C ARG A 89 12.47 1.28 27.79
N GLY A 90 11.84 2.21 28.51
CA GLY A 90 12.54 3.25 29.28
C GLY A 90 12.94 4.49 28.47
N LYS A 91 12.63 4.55 27.17
CA LYS A 91 12.87 5.72 26.29
C LYS A 91 11.57 6.21 25.64
N ASP A 92 10.58 6.56 26.44
CA ASP A 92 9.21 6.90 25.97
C ASP A 92 9.18 8.00 24.90
N GLN A 93 10.02 9.03 25.01
CA GLN A 93 10.12 10.07 23.98
C GLN A 93 10.68 9.54 22.66
N GLU A 94 11.61 8.60 22.73
CA GLU A 94 12.23 7.99 21.55
C GLU A 94 11.28 7.00 20.89
N ALA A 95 10.59 6.18 21.70
CA ALA A 95 9.50 5.30 21.28
C ALA A 95 8.41 6.08 20.54
N ARG A 96 7.96 7.22 21.10
CA ARG A 96 6.94 8.05 20.46
C ARG A 96 7.41 8.65 19.13
N ARG A 97 8.65 9.13 19.04
CA ARG A 97 9.21 9.68 17.79
C ARG A 97 9.38 8.63 16.71
N ILE A 98 9.91 7.46 17.07
CA ILE A 98 10.10 6.34 16.14
C ILE A 98 8.75 5.77 15.71
N GLY A 99 7.82 5.60 16.66
CA GLY A 99 6.45 5.17 16.39
C GLY A 99 5.74 6.12 15.42
N LEU A 100 5.86 7.44 15.61
CA LEU A 100 5.34 8.45 14.67
C LEU A 100 5.94 8.30 13.28
N HIS A 101 7.26 8.18 13.17
CA HIS A 101 7.93 7.99 11.87
C HIS A 101 7.47 6.71 11.18
N LEU A 102 7.36 5.61 11.92
CA LEU A 102 6.89 4.33 11.40
C LEU A 102 5.42 4.36 11.03
N CYS A 103 4.56 5.05 11.79
CA CYS A 103 3.17 5.25 11.41
C CYS A 103 3.07 6.04 10.11
N HIS A 104 3.86 7.11 9.94
CA HIS A 104 3.91 7.88 8.71
C HIS A 104 4.35 7.04 7.50
N VAL A 105 5.26 6.09 7.68
CA VAL A 105 5.78 5.24 6.59
C VAL A 105 4.95 3.98 6.33
N LEU A 106 4.35 3.38 7.37
CA LEU A 106 3.75 2.03 7.31
C LEU A 106 2.22 2.01 7.40
N SER A 107 1.60 2.91 8.19
CA SER A 107 0.13 2.92 8.38
C SER A 107 -0.62 3.50 7.17
N GLY A 108 0.08 4.32 6.38
CA GLY A 108 -0.43 5.05 5.23
C GLY A 108 -1.67 5.92 5.50
N LEU A 109 -1.86 6.32 6.76
CA LEU A 109 -2.75 7.40 7.14
C LEU A 109 -2.25 8.74 6.58
N SER A 110 -3.19 9.67 6.38
CA SER A 110 -2.84 11.05 6.02
C SER A 110 -2.14 11.75 7.20
N LEU A 111 -1.35 12.79 6.89
CA LEU A 111 -0.71 13.62 7.91
C LEU A 111 -1.72 14.25 8.89
N ARG A 112 -2.93 14.55 8.41
CA ARG A 112 -4.03 15.09 9.23
C ARG A 112 -4.51 14.06 10.25
N GLN A 113 -4.79 12.83 9.80
CA GLN A 113 -5.20 11.74 10.69
C GLN A 113 -4.12 11.38 11.70
N LEU A 114 -2.85 11.33 11.27
CA LEU A 114 -1.74 11.13 12.20
C LEU A 114 -1.61 12.31 13.18
N GLY A 115 -1.86 13.53 12.73
CA GLY A 115 -1.87 14.70 13.59
C GLY A 115 -2.92 14.62 14.69
N GLU A 116 -4.12 14.11 14.38
CA GLU A 116 -5.19 13.84 15.34
C GLU A 116 -4.77 12.77 16.36
N VAL A 117 -4.17 11.66 15.90
CA VAL A 117 -3.70 10.57 16.78
C VAL A 117 -2.59 11.05 17.73
N PHE A 118 -1.63 11.83 17.22
CA PHE A 118 -0.47 12.25 18.01
C PHE A 118 -0.65 13.60 18.71
N GLY A 119 -1.76 14.31 18.47
CA GLY A 119 -2.02 15.65 19.01
C GLY A 119 -1.05 16.71 18.50
N VAL A 120 -0.61 16.60 17.24
CA VAL A 120 0.40 17.51 16.65
C VAL A 120 -0.03 17.99 15.26
N GLY A 121 0.29 19.24 14.93
CA GLY A 121 0.01 19.78 13.61
C GLY A 121 0.74 19.03 12.47
N PRO A 122 0.18 19.00 11.23
CA PRO A 122 0.78 18.30 10.10
C PRO A 122 2.23 18.71 9.81
N THR A 123 2.54 20.00 9.92
CA THR A 123 3.89 20.54 9.71
C THR A 123 4.90 20.02 10.75
N ALA A 124 4.49 19.99 12.02
CA ALA A 124 5.31 19.47 13.11
C ALA A 124 5.57 17.96 12.94
N LEU A 125 4.57 17.22 12.45
CA LEU A 125 4.68 15.80 12.17
C LEU A 125 5.66 15.52 11.01
N CYS A 126 5.58 16.28 9.91
CA CYS A 126 6.53 16.21 8.81
C CYS A 126 7.97 16.46 9.27
N GLU A 127 8.18 17.53 10.05
CA GLU A 127 9.51 17.86 10.58
C GLU A 127 10.02 16.78 11.55
N ALA A 128 9.17 16.27 12.44
CA ALA A 128 9.53 15.20 13.36
C ALA A 128 9.92 13.91 12.62
N SER A 129 9.14 13.53 11.60
CA SER A 129 9.46 12.37 10.75
C SER A 129 10.77 12.58 10.00
N ARG A 130 11.00 13.78 9.43
CA ARG A 130 12.23 14.11 8.69
C ARG A 130 13.46 14.04 9.58
N ARG A 131 13.40 14.61 10.79
CA ARG A 131 14.47 14.56 11.80
C ARG A 131 14.75 13.13 12.23
N THR A 132 13.72 12.33 12.45
CA THR A 132 13.85 10.93 12.84
C THR A 132 14.51 10.09 11.74
N LYS A 133 14.12 10.29 10.47
CA LYS A 133 14.77 9.66 9.31
C LYS A 133 16.26 9.97 9.24
N ARG A 134 16.66 11.23 9.47
CA ARG A 134 18.09 11.63 9.52
C ARG A 134 18.83 10.92 10.65
N ARG A 135 18.26 10.87 11.86
CA ARG A 135 18.88 10.18 13.00
C ARG A 135 19.08 8.69 12.74
N ILE A 136 18.11 8.02 12.12
CA ILE A 136 18.20 6.60 11.74
C ILE A 136 19.31 6.38 10.69
N ALA A 137 19.51 7.32 9.77
CA ALA A 137 20.59 7.25 8.79
C ALA A 137 21.97 7.38 9.45
N THR A 138 22.12 8.26 10.44
CA THR A 138 23.41 8.52 11.08
C THR A 138 23.76 7.56 12.22
N ASN A 139 22.77 6.97 12.90
CA ASN A 139 22.99 6.09 14.06
C ASN A 139 22.73 4.61 13.69
N PRO A 140 23.76 3.74 13.67
CA PRO A 140 23.61 2.32 13.36
C PRO A 140 22.72 1.54 14.34
N GLU A 141 22.86 1.77 15.65
CA GLU A 141 22.06 1.09 16.69
C GLU A 141 20.57 1.42 16.54
N LEU A 142 20.26 2.69 16.24
CA LEU A 142 18.90 3.14 16.01
C LEU A 142 18.30 2.50 14.77
N ARG A 143 19.12 2.32 13.72
CA ARG A 143 18.71 1.66 12.48
C ARG A 143 18.37 0.19 12.71
N GLU A 144 19.20 -0.51 13.47
CA GLU A 144 18.97 -1.90 13.82
C GLU A 144 17.71 -2.07 14.67
N THR A 145 17.51 -1.18 15.65
CA THR A 145 16.29 -1.15 16.47
C THR A 145 15.04 -0.93 15.62
N VAL A 146 15.08 0.00 14.67
CA VAL A 146 13.98 0.25 13.73
C VAL A 146 13.72 -0.95 12.82
N ALA A 147 14.76 -1.67 12.39
CA ALA A 147 14.62 -2.89 11.62
C ALA A 147 13.90 -3.99 12.41
N ARG A 148 14.26 -4.20 13.70
CA ARG A 148 13.56 -5.15 14.58
C ARG A 148 12.09 -4.80 14.75
N ILE A 149 11.76 -3.53 14.98
CA ILE A 149 10.37 -3.06 15.07
C ILE A 149 9.61 -3.38 13.77
N ARG A 150 10.23 -3.15 12.60
CA ARG A 150 9.61 -3.43 11.30
C ARG A 150 9.28 -4.91 11.13
N GLU A 151 10.18 -5.81 11.50
CA GLU A 151 9.95 -7.26 11.41
C GLU A 151 8.84 -7.71 12.36
N ARG A 152 8.84 -7.22 13.61
CA ARG A 152 7.79 -7.54 14.60
C ARG A 152 6.41 -6.98 14.24
N VAL A 153 6.35 -5.88 13.50
CA VAL A 153 5.08 -5.32 13.01
C VAL A 153 4.52 -6.13 11.83
N LYS A 154 5.41 -6.77 11.04
CA LYS A 154 5.04 -7.66 9.91
C LYS A 154 4.53 -9.02 10.40
N ALA A 155 5.14 -9.58 11.45
CA ALA A 155 4.69 -10.79 12.14
C ALA A 155 3.30 -10.60 12.76
#